data_AF-A0A7W2TXI6-F1
#
_entry.id   AF-A0A7W2TXI6-F1
#
_cell.length_a   1.000
_cell.length_b   1.000
_cell.length_c   1.000
_cell.angle_alpha   90.00
_cell.angle_beta   90.00
_cell.angle_gamma   90.00
#
_symmetry.space_group_name_H-M   'P 1'
#
loop_
_entity.id
_entity.type
_entity.pdbx_description
1 polymer ?
#
loop_
_entity_poly.entity_id
_entity_poly.type
_entity_poly.pdbx_seq_one_letter_code
_entity_poly.pdbx_strand_id
1 'polypeptide(L)'
;MKDIFVPKHRVHHAMDGFRCDSPGNAVNTAALYRIPFQQIFIRAITTSALGALRGMLQAFEHYAENRVSSLGNATREDPDAQAICAEILAELDEMELVLIRNYNELLEHAQSGEPPPMDRRLLFKYQAAAVPDRCLRLAKRLFQCVGGSGIFATQPFGRYYRDIITSRQHAAAQSNVVARSWGGIVLGKENQEWYL
;
A
#
# COMPACT_ATOMS: atom_id res chain seq x y z
N MET A 1 -17.82 10.83 -21.77
CA MET A 1 -17.39 11.79 -22.81
C MET A 1 -17.91 11.30 -24.16
N LYS A 2 -18.31 12.18 -25.06
CA LYS A 2 -18.77 11.83 -26.40
C LYS A 2 -18.09 12.78 -27.41
N ASP A 3 -17.50 12.22 -28.47
CA ASP A 3 -16.89 12.93 -29.61
C ASP A 3 -15.87 14.04 -29.25
N ILE A 4 -15.04 13.79 -28.23
CA ILE A 4 -13.97 14.72 -27.84
C ILE A 4 -12.70 14.44 -28.66
N PHE A 5 -12.22 15.45 -29.37
CA PHE A 5 -10.92 15.40 -30.05
C PHE A 5 -9.77 15.45 -29.02
N VAL A 6 -8.88 14.45 -29.08
CA VAL A 6 -7.62 14.43 -28.31
C VAL A 6 -6.45 14.49 -29.29
N PRO A 7 -5.61 15.53 -29.26
CA PRO A 7 -4.49 15.64 -30.18
C PRO A 7 -3.40 14.60 -29.90
N LYS A 8 -2.68 14.16 -30.94
CA LYS A 8 -1.68 13.08 -30.88
C LYS A 8 -0.62 13.28 -29.78
N HIS A 9 -0.18 14.52 -29.51
CA HIS A 9 0.84 14.80 -28.49
C HIS A 9 0.34 14.65 -27.03
N ARG A 10 -0.96 14.40 -26.80
CA ARG A 10 -1.57 14.14 -25.48
C ARG A 10 -1.90 12.65 -25.25
N VAL A 11 -1.44 11.77 -26.13
CA VAL A 11 -1.61 10.33 -26.00
C VAL A 11 -0.26 9.64 -26.22
N HIS A 12 -0.05 8.51 -25.55
CA HIS A 12 1.03 7.57 -25.82
C HIS A 12 0.52 6.16 -25.56
N HIS A 13 1.26 5.13 -25.98
CA HIS A 13 0.82 3.75 -25.75
C HIS A 13 1.12 3.35 -24.30
N ALA A 14 0.19 2.62 -23.68
CA ALA A 14 0.41 2.07 -22.34
C ALA A 14 1.61 1.10 -22.30
N MET A 15 1.86 0.41 -23.42
CA MET A 15 2.99 -0.51 -23.58
C MET A 15 4.35 0.20 -23.52
N ASP A 16 4.41 1.47 -23.90
CA ASP A 16 5.64 2.27 -23.81
C ASP A 16 6.02 2.50 -22.33
N GLY A 17 5.02 2.68 -21.46
CA GLY A 17 5.22 2.76 -20.02
C GLY A 17 5.73 1.46 -19.40
N PHE A 18 5.24 0.32 -19.89
CA PHE A 18 5.73 -1.01 -19.47
C PHE A 18 7.19 -1.25 -19.89
N ARG A 19 7.53 -0.84 -21.11
CA ARG A 19 8.89 -0.93 -21.68
C ARG A 19 9.86 0.12 -21.16
N CYS A 20 9.40 1.08 -20.35
CA CYS A 20 10.17 2.23 -19.89
C CYS A 20 10.71 3.10 -21.06
N ASP A 21 9.93 3.18 -22.14
CA ASP A 21 10.26 3.86 -23.39
C ASP A 21 9.15 4.85 -23.80
N SER A 22 8.55 5.52 -22.81
CA SER A 22 7.55 6.55 -23.08
C SER A 22 8.21 7.76 -23.74
N PRO A 23 7.50 8.55 -24.59
CA PRO A 23 8.09 9.72 -25.25
C PRO A 23 8.78 10.71 -24.28
N GLY A 24 8.28 10.79 -23.04
CA GLY A 24 8.89 11.60 -21.99
C GLY A 24 10.30 11.16 -21.56
N ASN A 25 10.69 9.90 -21.76
CA ASN A 25 12.01 9.39 -21.42
C ASN A 25 13.13 9.97 -22.30
N ALA A 26 12.81 10.42 -23.52
CA ALA A 26 13.76 11.08 -24.41
C ALA A 26 14.17 12.48 -23.93
N VAL A 27 13.30 13.15 -23.17
CA VAL A 27 13.53 14.52 -22.68
C VAL A 27 13.83 14.57 -21.18
N ASN A 28 13.29 13.63 -20.40
CA ASN A 28 13.51 13.51 -18.96
C ASN A 28 14.54 12.43 -18.67
N THR A 29 15.80 12.82 -18.54
CA THR A 29 16.95 11.89 -18.47
C THR A 29 17.27 11.38 -17.08
N ALA A 30 16.70 11.95 -16.02
CA ALA A 30 16.94 11.52 -14.64
C ALA A 30 16.40 10.10 -14.39
N ALA A 31 17.09 9.32 -13.56
CA ALA A 31 16.76 7.92 -13.26
C ALA A 31 15.31 7.74 -12.76
N LEU A 32 14.77 8.70 -12.00
CA LEU A 32 13.39 8.68 -11.53
C LEU A 32 12.37 8.41 -12.65
N TYR A 33 12.57 8.97 -13.84
CA TYR A 33 11.66 8.81 -14.97
C TYR A 33 11.78 7.46 -15.67
N ARG A 34 12.81 6.66 -15.33
CA ARG A 34 13.06 5.33 -15.90
C ARG A 34 12.56 4.19 -15.02
N ILE A 35 11.97 4.51 -13.86
CA ILE A 35 11.31 3.49 -13.03
C ILE A 35 10.04 3.02 -13.74
N PRO A 36 9.77 1.70 -13.85
CA PRO A 36 8.56 1.19 -14.48
C PRO A 36 7.29 1.81 -13.89
N PHE A 37 6.44 2.39 -14.74
CA PHE A 37 5.29 3.19 -14.31
C PHE A 37 4.35 2.45 -13.34
N GLN A 38 4.07 1.17 -13.61
CA GLN A 38 3.17 0.38 -12.78
C GLN A 38 3.69 0.15 -11.36
N GLN A 39 5.01 0.08 -11.18
CA GLN A 39 5.64 -0.07 -9.88
C GLN A 39 5.44 1.18 -9.01
N ILE A 40 5.37 2.37 -9.63
CA ILE A 40 5.01 3.62 -8.95
C ILE A 40 3.49 3.69 -8.72
N PHE A 41 2.70 3.43 -9.76
CA PHE A 41 1.25 3.59 -9.74
C PHE A 41 0.57 2.75 -8.65
N ILE A 42 0.93 1.46 -8.54
CA ILE A 42 0.34 0.60 -7.51
C ILE A 42 0.65 1.10 -6.10
N ARG A 43 1.86 1.61 -5.87
CA ARG A 43 2.27 2.15 -4.57
C ARG A 43 1.55 3.46 -4.25
N ALA A 44 1.29 4.32 -5.23
CA ALA A 44 0.49 5.53 -5.02
C ALA A 44 -0.91 5.21 -4.46
N ILE A 45 -1.45 4.04 -4.79
CA ILE A 45 -2.75 3.56 -4.30
C ILE A 45 -2.63 2.85 -2.94
N THR A 46 -1.64 1.97 -2.77
CA THR A 46 -1.60 1.07 -1.62
C THR A 46 -0.90 1.65 -0.39
N THR A 47 0.06 2.57 -0.58
CA THR A 47 0.84 3.16 0.52
C THR A 47 0.00 4.05 1.43
N SER A 48 -1.11 4.62 0.94
CA SER A 48 -2.00 5.44 1.79
C SER A 48 -2.60 4.65 2.97
N ALA A 49 -2.76 3.33 2.83
CA ALA A 49 -3.25 2.48 3.92
C ALA A 49 -2.28 2.44 5.12
N LEU A 50 -0.95 2.53 4.88
CA LEU A 50 0.06 2.62 5.95
C LEU A 50 -0.12 3.92 6.74
N GLY A 51 -0.26 5.04 6.03
CA GLY A 51 -0.49 6.35 6.65
C GLY A 51 -1.78 6.39 7.47
N ALA A 52 -2.86 5.81 6.94
CA ALA A 52 -4.13 5.72 7.65
C ALA A 52 -4.05 4.84 8.91
N LEU A 53 -3.38 3.68 8.85
CA LEU A 53 -3.17 2.82 10.02
C LEU A 53 -2.31 3.52 11.08
N ARG A 54 -1.22 4.18 10.66
CA ARG A 54 -0.36 4.95 11.55
C ARG A 54 -1.13 6.09 12.24
N GLY A 55 -1.94 6.83 11.49
CA GLY A 55 -2.79 7.87 12.03
C GLY A 55 -3.87 7.34 12.99
N MET A 56 -4.40 6.14 12.73
CA MET A 56 -5.33 5.47 13.63
C MET A 56 -4.66 5.04 14.95
N LEU A 57 -3.43 4.51 14.87
CA LEU A 57 -2.63 4.16 16.06
C LEU A 57 -2.32 5.40 16.90
N GLN A 58 -1.82 6.48 16.29
CA GLN A 58 -1.53 7.73 17.00
C GLN A 58 -2.77 8.32 17.68
N ALA A 59 -3.92 8.27 17.00
CA ALA A 59 -5.18 8.68 17.61
C ALA A 59 -5.57 7.77 18.79
N PHE A 60 -5.25 6.48 18.72
CA PHE A 60 -5.53 5.52 19.79
C PHE A 60 -4.62 5.73 20.99
N GLU A 61 -3.33 5.99 20.77
CA GLU A 61 -2.36 6.31 21.82
C GLU A 61 -2.83 7.52 22.64
N HIS A 62 -3.13 8.64 21.97
CA HIS A 62 -3.64 9.84 22.62
C HIS A 62 -4.97 9.59 23.36
N TYR A 63 -5.85 8.79 22.74
CA TYR A 63 -7.12 8.44 23.34
C TYR A 63 -6.97 7.57 24.59
N ALA A 64 -6.01 6.64 24.60
CA ALA A 64 -5.77 5.69 25.67
C ALA A 64 -5.19 6.35 26.94
N GLU A 65 -4.50 7.49 26.82
CA GLU A 65 -3.88 8.22 27.95
C GLU A 65 -4.86 8.47 29.10
N ASN A 66 -6.07 8.91 28.79
CA ASN A 66 -7.07 9.32 29.77
C ASN A 66 -8.31 8.43 29.78
N ARG A 67 -8.33 7.39 28.95
CA ARG A 67 -9.51 6.54 28.78
C ARG A 67 -9.60 5.51 29.90
N VAL A 68 -10.73 5.58 30.59
CA VAL A 68 -11.19 4.57 31.54
C VAL A 68 -12.53 4.01 31.05
N SER A 69 -12.63 2.69 31.00
CA SER A 69 -13.88 2.01 30.63
C SER A 69 -14.97 2.24 31.68
N SER A 70 -16.23 1.95 31.33
CA SER A 70 -17.34 1.98 32.29
C SER A 70 -17.17 1.01 33.46
N LEU A 71 -16.25 0.04 33.34
CA LEU A 71 -15.89 -0.92 34.39
C LEU A 71 -14.72 -0.44 35.27
N GLY A 72 -14.19 0.77 35.04
CA GLY A 72 -13.09 1.34 35.84
C GLY A 72 -11.69 0.94 35.36
N ASN A 73 -11.57 0.09 34.34
CA ASN A 73 -10.27 -0.33 33.80
C ASN A 73 -9.72 0.73 32.83
N ALA A 74 -8.49 1.18 33.07
CA ALA A 74 -7.78 2.09 32.18
C ALA A 74 -7.26 1.34 30.94
N THR A 75 -7.39 1.93 29.75
CA THR A 75 -6.94 1.28 28.51
C THR A 75 -5.44 1.01 28.47
N ARG A 76 -4.63 1.82 29.15
CA ARG A 76 -3.19 1.57 29.30
C ARG A 76 -2.84 0.27 30.03
N GLU A 77 -3.76 -0.28 30.83
CA GLU A 77 -3.58 -1.55 31.56
C GLU A 77 -4.27 -2.73 30.85
N ASP A 78 -4.88 -2.51 29.68
CA ASP A 78 -5.53 -3.54 28.88
C ASP A 78 -4.47 -4.32 28.06
N PRO A 79 -4.25 -5.62 28.35
CA PRO A 79 -3.22 -6.40 27.65
C PRO A 79 -3.51 -6.58 26.15
N ASP A 80 -4.77 -6.61 25.73
CA ASP A 80 -5.14 -6.73 24.32
C ASP A 80 -4.82 -5.43 23.58
N ALA A 81 -5.09 -4.27 24.22
CA ALA A 81 -4.73 -2.96 23.69
C ALA A 81 -3.20 -2.79 23.54
N GLN A 82 -2.43 -3.25 24.54
CA GLN A 82 -0.97 -3.25 24.49
C GLN A 82 -0.45 -4.13 23.35
N ALA A 83 -0.97 -5.36 23.25
CA ALA A 83 -0.54 -6.33 22.24
C ALA A 83 -0.80 -5.82 20.81
N ILE A 84 -1.99 -5.26 20.54
CA ILE A 84 -2.30 -4.75 19.19
C ILE A 84 -1.46 -3.51 18.84
N CYS A 85 -1.15 -2.63 19.79
CA CYS A 85 -0.27 -1.49 19.53
C CYS A 85 1.14 -1.96 19.14
N ALA A 86 1.69 -2.92 19.89
CA ALA A 86 2.99 -3.50 19.58
C ALA A 86 3.03 -4.17 18.19
N GLU A 87 1.99 -4.95 17.86
CA GLU A 87 1.90 -5.62 16.55
C GLU A 87 1.78 -4.61 15.40
N ILE A 88 1.01 -3.54 15.56
CA ILE A 88 0.89 -2.49 14.54
C ILE A 88 2.22 -1.80 14.31
N LEU A 89 2.95 -1.45 15.36
CA LEU A 89 4.25 -0.80 15.26
C LEU A 89 5.24 -1.69 14.48
N ALA A 90 5.32 -2.97 14.84
CA ALA A 90 6.19 -3.94 14.17
C ALA A 90 5.81 -4.13 12.69
N GLU A 91 4.53 -4.34 12.39
CA GLU A 91 4.12 -4.59 11.00
C GLU A 91 4.18 -3.33 10.11
N LEU A 92 3.97 -2.14 10.67
CA LEU A 92 4.20 -0.89 9.94
C LEU A 92 5.67 -0.75 9.55
N ASP A 93 6.59 -1.01 10.48
CA ASP A 93 8.03 -0.98 10.23
C ASP A 93 8.43 -1.98 9.14
N GLU A 94 7.97 -3.24 9.23
CA GLU A 94 8.23 -4.25 8.22
C GLU A 94 7.73 -3.86 6.82
N MET A 95 6.50 -3.34 6.73
CA MET A 95 5.91 -2.93 5.46
C MET A 95 6.64 -1.73 4.85
N GLU A 96 7.09 -0.79 5.69
CA GLU A 96 7.88 0.37 5.28
C GLU A 96 9.29 -0.04 4.82
N LEU A 97 9.94 -0.95 5.54
CA LEU A 97 11.23 -1.50 5.14
C LEU A 97 11.15 -2.18 3.76
N VAL A 98 10.12 -2.99 3.52
CA VAL A 98 9.89 -3.62 2.21
C VAL A 98 9.58 -2.59 1.12
N LEU A 99 8.82 -1.53 1.43
CA LEU A 99 8.54 -0.43 0.50
C LEU A 99 9.83 0.25 0.05
N ILE A 100 10.66 0.67 1.01
CA ILE A 100 11.90 1.40 0.74
C ILE A 100 12.92 0.50 0.03
N ARG A 101 13.08 -0.75 0.47
CA ARG A 101 13.96 -1.72 -0.20
C ARG A 101 13.59 -1.87 -1.68
N ASN A 102 12.31 -2.05 -1.99
CA ASN A 102 11.88 -2.22 -3.37
C ASN A 102 12.14 -0.97 -4.21
N TYR A 103 11.94 0.24 -3.65
CA TYR A 103 12.27 1.47 -4.38
C TYR A 103 13.76 1.67 -4.60
N ASN A 104 14.61 1.29 -3.64
CA ASN A 104 16.06 1.35 -3.81
C ASN A 104 16.49 0.45 -4.97
N GLU A 105 16.00 -0.79 -5.04
CA GLU A 105 16.33 -1.71 -6.14
C GLU A 105 15.78 -1.21 -7.50
N LEU A 106 14.56 -0.66 -7.53
CA LEU A 106 14.02 -0.04 -8.74
C LEU A 106 14.86 1.15 -9.21
N LEU A 107 15.39 1.93 -8.27
CA LEU A 107 16.24 3.08 -8.56
C LEU A 107 17.63 2.64 -9.06
N GLU A 108 18.21 1.58 -8.48
CA GLU A 108 19.47 0.98 -8.95
C GLU A 108 19.37 0.52 -10.41
N HIS A 109 18.30 -0.21 -10.75
CA HIS A 109 17.99 -0.60 -12.13
C HIS A 109 17.82 0.60 -13.06
N ALA A 110 17.10 1.63 -12.60
CA ALA A 110 16.89 2.84 -13.38
C ALA A 110 18.19 3.63 -13.63
N GLN A 111 19.13 3.60 -12.68
CA GLN A 111 20.45 4.22 -12.77
C GLN A 111 21.40 3.43 -13.68
N SER A 112 21.37 2.09 -13.64
CA SER A 112 22.19 1.24 -14.52
C SER A 112 21.68 1.22 -15.96
N GLY A 113 20.41 1.57 -16.18
CA GLY A 113 19.76 1.48 -17.48
C GLY A 113 19.27 0.08 -17.81
N GLU A 114 19.33 -0.85 -16.86
CA GLU A 114 18.86 -2.21 -17.01
C GLU A 114 17.46 -2.38 -16.40
N PRO A 115 16.47 -2.87 -17.16
CA PRO A 115 15.13 -3.08 -16.63
C PRO A 115 15.11 -4.10 -15.47
N PRO A 116 14.34 -3.87 -14.39
CA PRO A 116 14.16 -4.87 -13.35
C PRO A 116 13.61 -6.19 -13.92
N PRO A 117 14.06 -7.36 -13.46
CA PRO A 117 13.53 -8.64 -13.91
C PRO A 117 12.01 -8.75 -13.70
N MET A 118 11.31 -9.40 -14.63
CA MET A 118 9.84 -9.50 -14.59
C MET A 118 9.31 -10.14 -13.31
N ASP A 119 9.98 -11.17 -12.83
CA ASP A 119 9.59 -11.86 -11.60
C ASP A 119 9.79 -10.99 -10.36
N ARG A 120 10.84 -10.14 -10.35
CA ARG A 120 11.04 -9.13 -9.30
C ARG A 120 9.92 -8.10 -9.30
N ARG A 121 9.52 -7.60 -10.47
CA ARG A 121 8.38 -6.67 -10.60
C ARG A 121 7.08 -7.29 -10.10
N LEU A 122 6.84 -8.58 -10.39
CA LEU A 122 5.65 -9.28 -9.91
C LEU A 122 5.65 -9.44 -8.39
N LEU A 123 6.79 -9.82 -7.80
CA LEU A 123 6.95 -9.86 -6.35
C LEU A 123 6.66 -8.50 -5.71
N PHE A 124 7.20 -7.42 -6.29
CA PHE A 124 6.98 -6.06 -5.79
C PHE A 124 5.52 -5.63 -5.89
N LYS A 125 4.85 -5.98 -6.99
CA LYS A 125 3.42 -5.77 -7.18
C LYS A 125 2.61 -6.53 -6.13
N TYR A 126 2.95 -7.79 -5.84
CA TYR A 126 2.29 -8.56 -4.79
C TYR A 126 2.49 -7.93 -3.41
N GLN A 127 3.74 -7.58 -3.06
CA GLN A 127 4.07 -6.92 -1.80
C GLN A 127 3.33 -5.58 -1.64
N ALA A 128 3.15 -4.83 -2.73
CA ALA A 128 2.34 -3.62 -2.74
C ALA A 128 0.85 -3.91 -2.53
N ALA A 129 0.29 -4.87 -3.27
CA ALA A 129 -1.14 -5.21 -3.20
C ALA A 129 -1.55 -5.80 -1.84
N ALA A 130 -0.64 -6.46 -1.13
CA ALA A 130 -0.90 -7.04 0.18
C ALA A 130 -1.00 -6.01 1.33
N VAL A 131 -0.45 -4.80 1.15
CA VAL A 131 -0.40 -3.77 2.21
C VAL A 131 -1.79 -3.39 2.73
N PRO A 132 -2.79 -3.07 1.88
CA PRO A 132 -4.12 -2.69 2.37
C PRO A 132 -4.83 -3.81 3.13
N ASP A 133 -4.64 -5.07 2.75
CA ASP A 133 -5.18 -6.23 3.48
C ASP A 133 -4.59 -6.36 4.88
N ARG A 134 -3.25 -6.23 5.01
CA ARG A 134 -2.57 -6.23 6.31
C ARG A 134 -3.05 -5.07 7.17
N CYS A 135 -3.12 -3.87 6.61
CA CYS A 135 -3.57 -2.68 7.32
C CYS A 135 -5.02 -2.82 7.79
N LEU A 136 -5.91 -3.37 6.97
CA LEU A 136 -7.31 -3.58 7.32
C LEU A 136 -7.47 -4.57 8.48
N ARG A 137 -6.71 -5.68 8.47
CA ARG A 137 -6.72 -6.66 9.56
C ARG A 137 -6.31 -6.01 10.90
N LEU A 138 -5.23 -5.24 10.88
CA LEU A 138 -4.70 -4.54 12.05
C LEU A 138 -5.66 -3.46 12.55
N ALA A 139 -6.17 -2.63 11.64
CA ALA A 139 -7.13 -1.58 11.97
C ALA A 139 -8.41 -2.12 12.59
N LYS A 140 -8.92 -3.26 12.08
CA LYS A 140 -10.08 -3.95 12.67
C LYS A 140 -9.84 -4.32 14.12
N ARG A 141 -8.67 -4.91 14.43
CA ARG A 141 -8.32 -5.34 15.79
C ARG A 141 -8.13 -4.15 16.72
N LEU A 142 -7.44 -3.10 16.25
CA LEU A 142 -7.32 -1.85 17.01
C LEU A 142 -8.70 -1.26 17.31
N PHE A 143 -9.61 -1.25 16.32
CA PHE A 143 -10.96 -0.73 16.47
C PHE A 143 -11.75 -1.43 17.58
N GLN A 144 -11.52 -2.74 17.78
CA GLN A 144 -12.17 -3.52 18.85
C GLN A 144 -11.75 -3.04 20.25
N CYS A 145 -10.53 -2.53 20.41
CA CYS A 145 -10.02 -1.98 21.68
C CYS A 145 -10.53 -0.56 21.99
N VAL A 146 -11.11 0.14 21.01
CA VAL A 146 -11.61 1.52 21.17
C VAL A 146 -12.96 1.56 21.92
N GLY A 147 -13.67 0.44 22.07
CA GLY A 147 -14.98 0.36 22.73
C GLY A 147 -16.06 1.33 22.21
N GLY A 148 -17.21 1.37 22.90
CA GLY A 148 -18.43 2.00 22.37
C GLY A 148 -18.32 3.49 22.05
N SER A 149 -17.63 4.27 22.89
CA SER A 149 -17.38 5.70 22.65
C SER A 149 -16.52 5.98 21.42
N GLY A 150 -15.74 5.00 20.96
CA GLY A 150 -14.93 5.08 19.75
C GLY A 150 -15.72 5.11 18.45
N ILE A 151 -17.01 4.75 18.49
CA ILE A 151 -17.89 4.65 17.33
C ILE A 151 -18.41 6.04 16.91
N PHE A 152 -18.51 6.97 17.85
CA PHE A 152 -19.07 8.30 17.57
C PHE A 152 -18.20 9.06 16.56
N ALA A 153 -18.86 9.82 15.68
CA ALA A 153 -18.19 10.62 14.65
C ALA A 153 -17.30 11.74 15.22
N THR A 154 -17.44 12.06 16.52
CA THR A 154 -16.55 12.94 17.26
C THR A 154 -15.17 12.33 17.49
N GLN A 155 -15.02 11.01 17.32
CA GLN A 155 -13.76 10.28 17.37
C GLN A 155 -13.27 9.94 15.95
N PRO A 156 -11.95 9.95 15.70
CA PRO A 156 -11.40 9.77 14.36
C PRO A 156 -11.37 8.31 13.88
N PHE A 157 -11.56 7.33 14.78
CA PHE A 157 -11.35 5.91 14.50
C PHE A 157 -12.22 5.35 13.37
N GLY A 158 -13.53 5.67 13.40
CA GLY A 158 -14.46 5.23 12.36
C GLY A 158 -14.16 5.85 10.99
N ARG A 159 -13.51 7.02 10.93
CA ARG A 159 -13.01 7.61 9.68
C ARG A 159 -11.83 6.79 9.15
N TYR A 160 -10.76 6.65 9.94
CA TYR A 160 -9.57 5.89 9.51
C TYR A 160 -9.91 4.47 9.08
N TYR A 161 -10.74 3.76 9.85
CA TYR A 161 -11.13 2.39 9.50
C TYR A 161 -11.86 2.32 8.16
N ARG A 162 -12.80 3.24 7.88
CA ARG A 162 -13.48 3.32 6.58
C ARG A 162 -12.54 3.70 5.45
N ASP A 163 -11.61 4.62 5.67
CA ASP A 163 -10.63 5.01 4.66
C ASP A 163 -9.75 3.82 4.25
N ILE A 164 -9.33 2.99 5.21
CA ILE A 164 -8.57 1.75 4.93
C ILE A 164 -9.42 0.73 4.17
N ILE A 165 -10.70 0.53 4.56
CA ILE A 165 -11.63 -0.34 3.82
C ILE A 165 -11.75 0.13 2.35
N THR A 166 -11.92 1.43 2.15
CA THR A 166 -12.05 2.03 0.82
C THR A 166 -10.78 1.89 0.00
N SER A 167 -9.60 2.17 0.59
CA SER A 167 -8.30 1.98 -0.05
C SER A 167 -8.13 0.54 -0.55
N ARG A 168 -8.52 -0.44 0.27
CA ARG A 168 -8.49 -1.86 -0.09
C ARG A 168 -9.34 -2.14 -1.35
N GLN A 169 -10.48 -1.49 -1.56
CA GLN A 169 -11.37 -1.85 -2.69
C GLN A 169 -10.76 -1.61 -4.08
N HIS A 170 -9.69 -0.84 -4.20
CA HIS A 170 -9.06 -0.56 -5.49
C HIS A 170 -8.59 -1.85 -6.19
N ALA A 171 -8.70 -1.90 -7.53
CA ALA A 171 -8.29 -3.07 -8.33
C ALA A 171 -6.81 -3.44 -8.11
N ALA A 172 -5.94 -2.44 -7.96
CA ALA A 172 -4.52 -2.62 -7.68
C ALA A 172 -4.23 -3.18 -6.26
N ALA A 173 -5.20 -3.13 -5.35
CA ALA A 173 -5.10 -3.70 -4.00
C ALA A 173 -5.70 -5.12 -3.91
N GLN A 174 -6.06 -5.74 -5.04
CA GLN A 174 -6.56 -7.12 -5.08
C GLN A 174 -5.40 -8.13 -4.96
N SER A 175 -4.88 -8.28 -3.74
CA SER A 175 -3.71 -9.13 -3.42
C SER A 175 -3.86 -10.57 -3.90
N ASN A 176 -5.03 -11.20 -3.75
CA ASN A 176 -5.28 -12.59 -4.14
C ASN A 176 -5.05 -12.86 -5.63
N VAL A 177 -5.34 -11.88 -6.49
CA VAL A 177 -5.10 -12.02 -7.94
C VAL A 177 -3.60 -12.10 -8.18
N VAL A 178 -2.84 -11.16 -7.62
CA VAL A 178 -1.39 -11.09 -7.80
C VAL A 178 -0.68 -12.24 -7.07
N ALA A 179 -1.21 -12.69 -5.94
CA ALA A 179 -0.70 -13.82 -5.16
C ALA A 179 -0.74 -15.12 -5.96
N ARG A 180 -1.81 -15.36 -6.73
CA ARG A 180 -1.90 -16.55 -7.59
C ARG A 180 -0.88 -16.51 -8.74
N SER A 181 -0.66 -15.34 -9.33
CA SER A 181 0.38 -15.17 -10.36
C SER A 181 1.77 -15.39 -9.76
N TRP A 182 2.09 -14.72 -8.65
CA TRP A 182 3.38 -14.85 -7.99
C TRP A 182 3.65 -16.28 -7.47
N GLY A 183 2.67 -16.86 -6.76
CA GLY A 183 2.76 -18.24 -6.28
C GLY A 183 2.88 -19.25 -7.42
N GLY A 184 2.27 -18.98 -8.58
CA GLY A 184 2.45 -19.78 -9.79
C GLY A 184 3.91 -19.82 -10.25
N ILE A 185 4.59 -18.67 -10.29
CA ILE A 185 6.02 -18.59 -10.66
C ILE A 185 6.90 -19.29 -9.64
N VAL A 186 6.63 -19.10 -8.34
CA VAL A 186 7.34 -19.82 -7.27
C VAL A 186 7.23 -21.34 -7.43
N LEU A 187 6.11 -21.82 -7.98
CA LEU A 187 5.87 -23.23 -8.28
C LEU A 187 6.30 -23.66 -9.70
N GLY A 188 7.07 -22.83 -10.41
CA GLY A 188 7.68 -23.16 -11.70
C GLY A 188 6.83 -22.85 -12.93
N LYS A 189 5.74 -22.08 -12.81
CA LYS A 189 5.06 -21.55 -14.01
C LYS A 189 5.84 -20.41 -14.64
N GLU A 190 5.79 -20.30 -15.96
CA GLU A 190 6.32 -19.14 -16.66
C GLU A 190 5.52 -17.87 -16.34
N ASN A 191 6.22 -16.74 -16.32
CA ASN A 191 5.62 -15.43 -16.14
C ASN A 191 4.88 -14.99 -17.41
N GLN A 192 3.56 -14.87 -17.32
CA GLN A 192 2.71 -14.40 -18.43
C GLN A 192 2.17 -12.97 -18.19
N GLU A 193 2.60 -12.31 -17.11
CA GLU A 193 2.15 -10.97 -16.75
C GLU A 193 2.87 -9.93 -17.63
N TRP A 194 2.08 -9.18 -18.40
CA TRP A 194 2.57 -8.10 -19.27
C TRP A 194 2.26 -6.70 -18.71
N TYR A 195 1.52 -6.63 -17.60
CA TYR A 195 1.11 -5.39 -16.94
C TYR A 195 1.64 -5.37 -15.49
N LEU A 196 2.95 -5.17 -15.36
CA LEU A 196 3.73 -5.13 -14.12
C LEU A 196 4.50 -3.83 -13.95
#